data_AF-A0A3Q8VI58-F1
#
_entry.id   AF-A0A3Q8VI58-F1
#
_cell.length_a   1.000
_cell.length_b   1.000
_cell.length_c   1.000
_cell.angle_alpha   90.00
_cell.angle_beta   90.00
_cell.angle_gamma   90.00
#
_symmetry.space_group_name_H-M   'P 1'
#
loop_
_entity.id
_entity.type
_entity.pdbx_description
1 polymer ?
#
loop_
_entity_poly.entity_id
_entity_poly.type
_entity_poly.pdbx_seq_one_letter_code
_entity_poly.pdbx_strand_id
1 'polypeptide(L)'
;MTSQTVTGATPPADDARRARYVARVLDVHDHMSLAGLAEQADPLYLARRPDGLTVLAVPQSQLPERYRLAIYGFRLAQYLRSRFASDRVAFARGLFAEPAGPGHGEEIHVIGMEERTGAILRYVSVIATTDTAPLPVTHPDRAPFPCEVAHGINLFDHVPLEEPVDVREVWEIKRLMQRPSQRDASPALRLRLSLELMLGFYTVLAGLSPRPRFLVGDGEEGLAVRRLTRSLGEITVIEGTRPSLPEDDLLFPAYVERAVVKPFVARVPRGAEMERLLSWLRRALDATNPLAGFQQLVGRVNGEIRRVRI
;
A
#
# COMPACT_ATOMS: atom_id res chain seq x y z
N MET A 1 -50.99 20.30 5.37
CA MET A 1 -49.72 19.99 4.68
C MET A 1 -49.15 18.75 5.32
N THR A 2 -49.35 17.61 4.66
CA THR A 2 -49.14 16.26 5.17
C THR A 2 -47.66 15.88 5.08
N SER A 3 -47.09 15.55 6.24
CA SER A 3 -45.75 14.98 6.39
C SER A 3 -45.74 13.56 5.84
N GLN A 4 -45.02 13.33 4.73
CA GLN A 4 -44.78 11.99 4.19
C GLN A 4 -43.75 11.29 5.07
N THR A 5 -44.24 10.33 5.84
CA THR A 5 -43.45 9.37 6.59
C THR A 5 -42.83 8.40 5.59
N VAL A 6 -41.50 8.50 5.40
CA VAL A 6 -40.73 7.52 4.63
C VAL A 6 -40.73 6.21 5.40
N THR A 7 -41.57 5.26 4.98
CA THR A 7 -41.58 3.89 5.49
C THR A 7 -40.26 3.21 5.16
N GLY A 8 -39.47 2.90 6.20
CA GLY A 8 -38.25 2.11 6.10
C GLY A 8 -38.56 0.68 5.67
N ALA A 9 -38.33 0.38 4.39
CA ALA A 9 -38.40 -0.98 3.88
C ALA A 9 -37.31 -1.83 4.56
N THR A 10 -37.70 -2.98 5.11
CA THR A 10 -36.74 -3.97 5.61
C THR A 10 -35.85 -4.44 4.46
N PRO A 11 -34.52 -4.42 4.60
CA PRO A 11 -33.64 -4.88 3.53
C PRO A 11 -33.92 -6.36 3.21
N PRO A 12 -33.79 -6.78 1.94
CA PRO A 12 -33.88 -8.19 1.55
C PRO A 12 -33.06 -9.09 2.48
N ALA A 13 -33.54 -10.31 2.75
CA ALA A 13 -32.92 -11.22 3.72
C ALA A 13 -31.42 -11.49 3.43
N ASP A 14 -31.03 -11.50 2.15
CA ASP A 14 -29.64 -11.66 1.74
C ASP A 14 -28.77 -10.44 2.00
N ASP A 15 -29.31 -9.22 1.94
CA ASP A 15 -28.59 -8.00 2.33
C ASP A 15 -28.31 -7.99 3.83
N ALA A 16 -29.27 -8.44 4.64
CA ALA A 16 -29.07 -8.57 6.09
C ALA A 16 -28.01 -9.65 6.43
N ARG A 17 -27.98 -10.77 5.69
CA ARG A 17 -26.94 -11.80 5.85
C ARG A 17 -25.56 -11.28 5.46
N ARG A 18 -25.46 -10.58 4.33
CA ARG A 18 -24.21 -9.96 3.85
C ARG A 18 -23.68 -8.93 4.85
N ALA A 19 -24.55 -8.05 5.36
CA ALA A 19 -24.16 -7.05 6.36
C ALA A 19 -23.62 -7.70 7.65
N ARG A 20 -24.28 -8.75 8.15
CA ARG A 20 -23.79 -9.51 9.31
C ARG A 20 -22.45 -10.20 9.05
N TYR A 21 -22.29 -10.79 7.85
CA TYR A 21 -21.04 -11.40 7.44
C TYR A 21 -19.88 -10.39 7.46
N VAL A 22 -20.06 -9.24 6.80
CA VAL A 22 -19.06 -8.17 6.77
C VAL A 22 -18.73 -7.71 8.19
N ALA A 23 -19.74 -7.45 9.02
CA ALA A 23 -19.53 -7.04 10.41
C ALA A 23 -18.68 -8.07 11.18
N ARG A 24 -18.90 -9.37 10.95
CA ARG A 24 -18.11 -10.43 11.59
C ARG A 24 -16.68 -10.49 11.08
N VAL A 25 -16.46 -10.33 9.78
CA VAL A 25 -15.10 -10.25 9.20
C VAL A 25 -14.33 -9.07 9.80
N LEU A 26 -14.97 -7.89 9.89
CA LEU A 26 -14.36 -6.70 10.48
C LEU A 26 -14.02 -6.91 11.96
N ASP A 27 -14.94 -7.48 12.74
CA ASP A 27 -14.78 -7.78 14.16
C ASP A 27 -13.60 -8.74 14.41
N VAL A 28 -13.51 -9.84 13.67
CA VAL A 28 -12.40 -10.80 13.85
C VAL A 28 -11.05 -10.15 13.54
N HIS A 29 -10.95 -9.34 12.49
CA HIS A 29 -9.68 -8.69 12.12
C HIS A 29 -9.30 -7.50 12.98
N ASP A 30 -10.25 -6.91 13.71
CA ASP A 30 -9.91 -5.91 14.73
C ASP A 30 -9.17 -6.52 15.92
N HIS A 31 -9.47 -7.78 16.24
CA HIS A 31 -8.88 -8.52 17.35
C HIS A 31 -7.69 -9.39 16.95
N MET A 32 -7.37 -9.48 15.65
CA MET A 32 -6.26 -10.29 15.20
C MET A 32 -4.92 -9.62 15.52
N SER A 33 -3.98 -10.42 16.01
CA SER A 33 -2.70 -9.98 16.56
C SER A 33 -1.53 -10.51 15.75
N LEU A 34 -0.54 -9.66 15.50
CA LEU A 34 0.79 -10.05 15.02
C LEU A 34 1.82 -10.16 16.15
N ALA A 35 1.39 -10.34 17.40
CA ALA A 35 2.31 -10.49 18.51
C ALA A 35 3.27 -11.67 18.27
N GLY A 36 4.54 -11.47 18.59
CA GLY A 36 5.59 -12.47 18.34
C GLY A 36 6.05 -12.59 16.89
N LEU A 37 5.55 -11.76 15.96
CA LEU A 37 5.95 -11.82 14.55
C LEU A 37 7.45 -11.51 14.38
N ALA A 38 7.97 -10.50 15.08
CA ALA A 38 9.36 -10.10 14.96
C ALA A 38 10.34 -11.20 15.41
N GLU A 39 9.91 -12.10 16.30
CA GLU A 39 10.68 -13.26 16.78
C GLU A 39 10.61 -14.46 15.84
N GLN A 40 9.63 -14.51 14.95
CA GLN A 40 9.30 -15.69 14.13
C GLN A 40 9.49 -15.47 12.64
N ALA A 41 9.83 -14.26 12.25
CA ALA A 41 10.27 -13.90 10.92
C ALA A 41 11.74 -13.46 10.95
N ASP A 42 12.35 -13.41 9.79
CA ASP A 42 13.69 -12.83 9.58
C ASP A 42 13.54 -11.46 8.90
N PRO A 43 13.19 -10.39 9.62
CA PRO A 43 12.82 -9.14 9.00
C PRO A 43 14.03 -8.45 8.32
N LEU A 44 13.83 -7.96 7.10
CA LEU A 44 14.78 -7.10 6.39
C LEU A 44 15.02 -5.76 7.10
N TYR A 45 14.07 -5.36 7.94
CA TYR A 45 14.15 -4.17 8.79
C TYR A 45 13.35 -4.40 10.06
N LEU A 46 13.90 -4.03 11.22
CA LEU A 46 13.20 -4.08 12.49
C LEU A 46 13.58 -2.86 13.33
N ALA A 47 12.56 -2.15 13.84
CA ALA A 47 12.72 -1.07 14.79
C ALA A 47 11.68 -1.21 15.91
N ARG A 48 12.16 -1.34 17.13
CA ARG A 48 11.35 -1.29 18.36
C ARG A 48 11.56 0.04 19.05
N ARG A 49 10.48 0.73 19.40
CA ARG A 49 10.52 2.06 20.01
C ARG A 49 10.06 2.02 21.47
N PRO A 50 10.65 2.86 22.35
CA PRO A 50 10.27 2.90 23.77
C PRO A 50 8.81 3.27 24.03
N ASP A 51 8.14 3.91 23.07
CA ASP A 51 6.71 4.27 23.11
C ASP A 51 5.78 3.10 22.75
N GLY A 52 6.32 1.88 22.62
CA GLY A 52 5.56 0.67 22.34
C GLY A 52 5.18 0.48 20.88
N LEU A 53 5.81 1.23 19.96
CA LEU A 53 5.67 1.01 18.52
C LEU A 53 6.75 0.07 18.00
N THR A 54 6.36 -0.79 17.07
CA THR A 54 7.29 -1.61 16.29
C THR A 54 7.03 -1.45 14.82
N VAL A 55 8.09 -1.25 14.04
CA VAL A 55 8.05 -1.31 12.58
C VAL A 55 8.97 -2.42 12.11
N LEU A 56 8.47 -3.27 11.23
CA LEU A 56 9.29 -4.24 10.53
C LEU A 56 8.97 -4.28 9.05
N ALA A 57 9.93 -4.74 8.26
CA ALA A 57 9.71 -5.15 6.89
C ALA A 57 10.06 -6.63 6.72
N VAL A 58 9.16 -7.41 6.12
CA VAL A 58 9.30 -8.86 6.00
C VAL A 58 8.86 -9.33 4.62
N PRO A 59 9.68 -10.15 3.92
CA PRO A 59 9.28 -10.80 2.68
C PRO A 59 8.15 -11.80 2.93
N GLN A 60 7.20 -11.89 2.00
CA GLN A 60 6.09 -12.84 2.07
C GLN A 60 6.57 -14.29 2.19
N SER A 61 7.63 -14.64 1.47
CA SER A 61 8.27 -15.96 1.50
C SER A 61 8.80 -16.37 2.88
N GLN A 62 9.06 -15.40 3.76
CA GLN A 62 9.56 -15.62 5.12
C GLN A 62 8.47 -15.49 6.19
N LEU A 63 7.23 -15.21 5.81
CA LEU A 63 6.12 -15.10 6.75
C LEU A 63 5.53 -16.47 7.08
N PRO A 64 5.48 -16.87 8.37
CA PRO A 64 4.66 -17.99 8.79
C PRO A 64 3.21 -17.78 8.38
N GLU A 65 2.54 -18.85 7.95
CA GLU A 65 1.22 -18.79 7.32
C GLU A 65 0.19 -18.02 8.16
N ARG A 66 0.17 -18.21 9.48
CA ARG A 66 -0.76 -17.51 10.38
C ARG A 66 -0.62 -15.99 10.33
N TYR A 67 0.61 -15.48 10.19
CA TYR A 67 0.87 -14.04 10.13
C TYR A 67 0.51 -13.49 8.75
N ARG A 68 0.77 -14.26 7.69
CA ARG A 68 0.32 -13.93 6.34
C ARG A 68 -1.20 -13.83 6.27
N LEU A 69 -1.92 -14.81 6.82
CA LEU A 69 -3.39 -14.78 6.92
C LEU A 69 -3.88 -13.56 7.72
N ALA A 70 -3.19 -13.20 8.80
CA ALA A 70 -3.53 -12.03 9.59
C ALA A 70 -3.33 -10.70 8.86
N ILE A 71 -2.25 -10.57 8.10
CA ILE A 71 -1.98 -9.40 7.26
C ILE A 71 -3.04 -9.29 6.16
N TYR A 72 -3.37 -10.39 5.49
CA TYR A 72 -4.38 -10.40 4.42
C TYR A 72 -5.79 -10.18 4.95
N GLY A 73 -6.08 -10.67 6.16
CA GLY A 73 -7.28 -10.38 6.92
C GLY A 73 -7.44 -8.90 7.23
N PHE A 74 -6.38 -8.29 7.76
CA PHE A 74 -6.32 -6.84 7.98
C PHE A 74 -6.57 -6.06 6.69
N ARG A 75 -5.92 -6.43 5.57
CA ARG A 75 -6.09 -5.77 4.27
C ARG A 75 -7.54 -5.83 3.81
N LEU A 76 -8.16 -7.00 3.80
CA LEU A 76 -9.58 -7.17 3.46
C LEU A 76 -10.48 -6.29 4.34
N ALA A 77 -10.25 -6.29 5.66
CA ALA A 77 -11.03 -5.48 6.58
C ALA A 77 -10.90 -3.98 6.28
N GLN A 78 -9.70 -3.48 5.96
CA GLN A 78 -9.53 -2.08 5.56
C GLN A 78 -10.22 -1.78 4.23
N TYR A 79 -10.14 -2.67 3.25
CA TYR A 79 -10.81 -2.47 1.96
C TYR A 79 -12.33 -2.45 2.09
N LEU A 80 -12.92 -3.33 2.92
CA LEU A 80 -14.36 -3.34 3.18
C LEU A 80 -14.81 -2.06 3.91
N ARG A 81 -14.06 -1.60 4.93
CA ARG A 81 -14.37 -0.33 5.62
C ARG A 81 -14.32 0.88 4.68
N SER A 82 -13.39 0.85 3.73
CA SER A 82 -13.18 1.93 2.77
C SER A 82 -14.10 1.84 1.55
N ARG A 83 -14.92 0.78 1.45
CA ARG A 83 -15.68 0.41 0.24
C ARG A 83 -14.80 0.33 -1.01
N PHE A 84 -13.54 -0.07 -0.84
CA PHE A 84 -12.65 -0.42 -1.94
C PHE A 84 -12.86 -1.87 -2.37
N ALA A 85 -13.28 -2.73 -1.43
CA ALA A 85 -13.66 -4.11 -1.74
C ALA A 85 -15.19 -4.24 -1.87
N SER A 86 -15.63 -5.08 -2.80
CA SER A 86 -17.02 -5.49 -2.96
C SER A 86 -17.43 -6.41 -1.81
N ASP A 87 -18.37 -5.96 -0.98
CA ASP A 87 -18.98 -6.77 0.07
C ASP A 87 -19.73 -7.98 -0.51
N ARG A 88 -20.33 -7.82 -1.71
CA ARG A 88 -21.01 -8.87 -2.45
C ARG A 88 -20.05 -9.99 -2.83
N VAL A 89 -18.90 -9.66 -3.43
CA VAL A 89 -17.89 -10.66 -3.81
C VAL A 89 -17.31 -11.33 -2.56
N ALA A 90 -16.99 -10.56 -1.52
CA ALA A 90 -16.48 -11.10 -0.26
C ALA A 90 -17.46 -12.08 0.39
N PHE A 91 -18.76 -11.75 0.42
CA PHE A 91 -19.80 -12.61 0.97
C PHE A 91 -20.03 -13.85 0.12
N ALA A 92 -20.20 -13.70 -1.20
CA ALA A 92 -20.49 -14.80 -2.10
C ALA A 92 -19.38 -15.86 -2.12
N ARG A 93 -18.12 -15.43 -1.95
CA ARG A 93 -16.95 -16.32 -1.92
C ARG A 93 -16.50 -16.72 -0.51
N GLY A 94 -17.18 -16.27 0.55
CA GLY A 94 -16.80 -16.55 1.92
C GLY A 94 -15.39 -16.09 2.29
N LEU A 95 -14.94 -14.95 1.75
CA LEU A 95 -13.59 -14.42 1.95
C LEU A 95 -13.36 -13.96 3.39
N PHE A 96 -12.53 -14.70 4.12
CA PHE A 96 -12.04 -14.29 5.43
C PHE A 96 -10.76 -13.45 5.34
N ALA A 97 -10.00 -13.54 4.26
CA ALA A 97 -8.79 -12.76 4.01
C ALA A 97 -8.75 -12.31 2.54
N GLU A 98 -7.97 -11.28 2.22
CA GLU A 98 -7.75 -10.90 0.83
C GLU A 98 -7.12 -12.10 0.10
N PRO A 99 -7.64 -12.51 -1.07
CA PRO A 99 -7.02 -13.58 -1.84
C PRO A 99 -5.63 -13.15 -2.29
N ALA A 100 -4.70 -14.11 -2.35
CA ALA A 100 -3.45 -13.88 -3.06
C ALA A 100 -3.80 -13.60 -4.53
N GLY A 101 -3.43 -12.42 -5.04
CA GLY A 101 -3.71 -12.07 -6.43
C GLY A 101 -2.94 -13.01 -7.37
N PRO A 102 -3.57 -13.47 -8.46
CA PRO A 102 -2.86 -14.23 -9.49
C PRO A 102 -1.74 -13.37 -10.09
N GLY A 103 -0.57 -13.96 -10.33
CA GLY A 103 0.53 -13.26 -11.00
C GLY A 103 1.25 -12.20 -10.15
N HIS A 104 1.16 -12.25 -8.82
CA HIS A 104 2.03 -11.45 -7.96
C HIS A 104 3.36 -12.16 -7.72
N GLY A 105 4.47 -11.45 -7.89
CA GLY A 105 5.79 -11.90 -7.46
C GLY A 105 5.96 -11.84 -5.94
N GLU A 106 7.20 -11.81 -5.47
CA GLU A 106 7.49 -11.63 -4.04
C GLU A 106 6.90 -10.31 -3.54
N GLU A 107 6.13 -10.36 -2.45
CA GLU A 107 5.61 -9.18 -1.76
C GLU A 107 6.46 -8.92 -0.51
N ILE A 108 6.86 -7.68 -0.28
CA ILE A 108 7.48 -7.27 0.99
C ILE A 108 6.49 -6.42 1.76
N HIS A 109 6.21 -6.83 2.99
CA HIS A 109 5.27 -6.19 3.89
C HIS A 109 6.03 -5.26 4.82
N VAL A 110 5.73 -3.96 4.78
CA VAL A 110 6.23 -2.99 5.76
C VAL A 110 5.09 -2.66 6.72
N ILE A 111 5.25 -3.08 7.96
CA ILE A 111 4.19 -3.15 8.96
C ILE A 111 4.59 -2.30 10.15
N GLY A 112 3.75 -1.33 10.50
CA GLY A 112 3.82 -0.62 11.77
C GLY A 112 2.75 -1.13 12.71
N MET A 113 3.13 -1.56 13.92
CA MET A 113 2.24 -2.17 14.90
C MET A 113 2.44 -1.61 16.31
N GLU A 114 1.44 -1.81 17.16
CA GLU A 114 1.58 -1.69 18.62
C GLU A 114 2.26 -2.98 19.14
N GLU A 115 3.43 -2.86 19.77
CA GLU A 115 4.26 -3.99 20.20
C GLU A 115 3.51 -4.94 21.14
N ARG A 116 2.79 -4.39 22.12
CA ARG A 116 2.12 -5.17 23.16
C ARG A 116 0.98 -6.04 22.61
N THR A 117 0.21 -5.51 21.67
CA THR A 117 -1.00 -6.19 21.16
C THR A 117 -0.75 -6.85 19.81
N GLY A 118 0.32 -6.50 19.10
CA GLY A 118 0.54 -6.88 17.72
C GLY A 118 -0.46 -6.28 16.74
N ALA A 119 -1.25 -5.28 17.15
CA ALA A 119 -2.25 -4.67 16.28
C ALA A 119 -1.56 -3.87 15.16
N ILE A 120 -1.86 -4.20 13.90
CA ILE A 120 -1.38 -3.42 12.75
C ILE A 120 -1.99 -2.02 12.81
N LEU A 121 -1.13 -1.01 12.89
CA LEU A 121 -1.49 0.40 12.94
C LEU A 121 -1.39 1.04 11.56
N ARG A 122 -0.33 0.70 10.82
CA ARG A 122 -0.07 1.15 9.45
C ARG A 122 0.58 0.05 8.64
N TYR A 123 0.32 0.09 7.35
CA TYR A 123 0.77 -0.94 6.43
C TYR A 123 1.04 -0.32 5.06
N VAL A 124 2.08 -0.80 4.41
CA VAL A 124 2.38 -0.59 3.00
C VAL A 124 3.12 -1.83 2.49
N SER A 125 2.98 -2.14 1.21
CA SER A 125 3.68 -3.25 0.60
C SER A 125 4.29 -2.86 -0.73
N VAL A 126 5.31 -3.60 -1.14
CA VAL A 126 5.85 -3.59 -2.51
C VAL A 126 5.80 -4.98 -3.08
N ILE A 127 5.49 -5.09 -4.37
CA ILE A 127 5.32 -6.37 -5.07
C ILE A 127 6.30 -6.40 -6.23
N ALA A 128 7.08 -7.47 -6.35
CA ALA A 128 7.95 -7.73 -7.48
C ALA A 128 7.16 -8.24 -8.69
N THR A 129 7.79 -8.18 -9.86
CA THR A 129 7.34 -8.97 -11.02
C THR A 129 7.43 -10.48 -10.74
N THR A 130 6.61 -11.26 -11.45
CA THR A 130 6.77 -12.72 -11.53
C THR A 130 7.80 -13.15 -12.57
N ASP A 131 8.28 -12.22 -13.41
CA ASP A 131 9.27 -12.52 -14.45
C ASP A 131 10.61 -12.89 -13.82
N THR A 132 11.10 -14.10 -14.13
CA THR A 132 12.44 -14.55 -13.71
C THR A 132 13.53 -14.07 -14.67
N ALA A 133 13.17 -13.81 -15.93
CA ALA A 133 14.08 -13.37 -16.98
C ALA A 133 14.28 -11.85 -16.96
N PRO A 134 15.45 -11.35 -17.39
CA PRO A 134 15.75 -9.94 -17.48
C PRO A 134 15.08 -9.26 -18.69
N LEU A 135 13.75 -9.18 -18.69
CA LEU A 135 13.01 -8.56 -19.79
C LEU A 135 13.02 -7.03 -19.66
N PRO A 136 13.18 -6.28 -20.77
CA PRO A 136 12.93 -4.84 -20.77
C PRO A 136 11.51 -4.52 -20.29
N VAL A 137 11.33 -3.41 -19.59
CA VAL A 137 9.99 -2.95 -19.14
C VAL A 137 9.01 -2.60 -20.28
N THR A 138 9.49 -2.50 -21.51
CA THR A 138 8.67 -2.33 -22.72
C THR A 138 8.46 -3.64 -23.50
N HIS A 139 9.00 -4.77 -23.01
CA HIS A 139 8.86 -6.05 -23.69
C HIS A 139 7.40 -6.52 -23.66
N PRO A 140 6.80 -6.91 -24.80
CA PRO A 140 5.37 -7.25 -24.86
C PRO A 140 5.01 -8.49 -24.04
N ASP A 141 5.94 -9.44 -23.89
CA ASP A 141 5.69 -10.70 -23.17
C ASP A 141 6.01 -10.66 -21.66
N ARG A 142 6.42 -9.51 -21.11
CA ARG A 142 6.64 -9.43 -19.66
C ARG A 142 5.31 -9.53 -18.91
N ALA A 143 5.34 -9.99 -17.67
CA ALA A 143 4.16 -9.93 -16.81
C ALA A 143 3.75 -8.46 -16.56
N PRO A 144 2.46 -8.10 -16.71
CA PRO A 144 1.97 -6.78 -16.36
C PRO A 144 1.94 -6.60 -14.83
N PHE A 145 2.21 -5.39 -14.35
CA PHE A 145 1.95 -5.04 -12.97
C PHE A 145 0.44 -4.96 -12.71
N PRO A 146 -0.06 -5.26 -11.50
CA PRO A 146 -1.49 -5.15 -11.20
C PRO A 146 -2.15 -3.80 -11.56
N CYS A 147 -1.48 -2.65 -11.40
CA CYS A 147 -2.00 -1.37 -11.90
C CYS A 147 -2.09 -1.32 -13.43
N GLU A 148 -1.17 -1.96 -14.16
CA GLU A 148 -1.25 -2.08 -15.62
C GLU A 148 -2.44 -2.91 -16.06
N VAL A 149 -2.73 -4.01 -15.35
CA VAL A 149 -3.92 -4.82 -15.56
C VAL A 149 -5.19 -3.97 -15.37
N ALA A 150 -5.27 -3.23 -14.26
CA ALA A 150 -6.42 -2.38 -13.97
C ALA A 150 -6.61 -1.25 -14.99
N HIS A 151 -5.52 -0.71 -15.53
CA HIS A 151 -5.56 0.41 -16.48
C HIS A 151 -5.53 -0.01 -17.95
N GLY A 152 -5.25 -1.29 -18.26
CA GLY A 152 -5.18 -1.83 -19.61
C GLY A 152 -4.04 -1.26 -20.46
N ILE A 153 -2.91 -0.88 -19.84
CA ILE A 153 -1.76 -0.25 -20.51
C ILE A 153 -0.44 -0.80 -19.99
N ASN A 154 0.63 -0.66 -20.78
CA ASN A 154 2.00 -0.73 -20.26
C ASN A 154 2.47 0.69 -19.89
N LEU A 155 2.88 0.90 -18.64
CA LEU A 155 3.25 2.25 -18.17
C LEU A 155 4.46 2.81 -18.91
N PHE A 156 5.42 1.95 -19.26
CA PHE A 156 6.70 2.35 -19.83
C PHE A 156 6.66 2.61 -21.33
N ASP A 157 5.53 2.34 -22.00
CA ASP A 157 5.27 2.83 -23.35
C ASP A 157 5.00 4.35 -23.36
N HIS A 158 4.69 4.92 -22.19
CA HIS A 158 4.31 6.33 -22.02
C HIS A 158 5.28 7.13 -21.15
N VAL A 159 6.17 6.45 -20.40
CA VAL A 159 7.15 7.11 -19.54
C VAL A 159 8.54 6.98 -20.18
N PRO A 160 9.17 8.09 -20.60
CA PRO A 160 10.48 8.02 -21.24
C PRO A 160 11.54 7.50 -20.28
N LEU A 161 12.41 6.62 -20.78
CA LEU A 161 13.52 6.05 -20.05
C LEU A 161 14.84 6.59 -20.61
N GLU A 162 15.69 7.10 -19.73
CA GLU A 162 17.04 7.57 -20.11
C GLU A 162 17.99 6.41 -20.42
N GLU A 163 17.75 5.25 -19.83
CA GLU A 163 18.55 4.03 -19.98
C GLU A 163 17.62 2.81 -20.00
N PRO A 164 18.06 1.68 -20.60
CA PRO A 164 17.31 0.42 -20.50
C PRO A 164 17.06 0.02 -19.04
N VAL A 165 15.85 -0.46 -18.77
CA VAL A 165 15.38 -0.91 -17.45
C VAL A 165 14.83 -2.31 -17.57
N ASP A 166 15.28 -3.18 -16.68
CA ASP A 166 14.78 -4.54 -16.53
C ASP A 166 13.54 -4.54 -15.63
N VAL A 167 12.54 -5.35 -15.97
CA VAL A 167 11.29 -5.47 -15.19
C VAL A 167 11.52 -5.84 -13.71
N ARG A 168 12.62 -6.54 -13.39
CA ARG A 168 13.02 -6.90 -12.02
C ARG A 168 13.55 -5.70 -11.22
N GLU A 169 13.93 -4.60 -11.90
CA GLU A 169 14.26 -3.32 -11.28
C GLU A 169 13.02 -2.45 -11.01
N VAL A 170 11.82 -2.96 -11.28
CA VAL A 170 10.55 -2.26 -11.05
C VAL A 170 9.74 -3.01 -10.00
N TRP A 171 9.23 -2.27 -9.03
CA TRP A 171 8.39 -2.79 -7.95
C TRP A 171 7.10 -2.00 -7.88
N GLU A 172 5.98 -2.68 -7.64
CA GLU A 172 4.71 -2.00 -7.48
C GLU A 172 4.46 -1.68 -6.00
N ILE A 173 4.28 -0.40 -5.66
CA ILE A 173 3.87 0.03 -4.32
C ILE A 173 2.35 -0.04 -4.19
N LYS A 174 1.86 -0.77 -3.17
CA LYS A 174 0.42 -0.95 -2.92
C LYS A 174 0.06 -0.79 -1.45
N ARG A 175 -1.25 -0.75 -1.22
CA ARG A 175 -1.88 -0.97 0.09
C ARG A 175 -1.38 -0.03 1.18
N LEU A 176 -1.25 1.26 0.87
CA LEU A 176 -1.03 2.26 1.91
C LEU A 176 -2.27 2.36 2.80
N MET A 177 -2.25 1.66 3.93
CA MET A 177 -3.39 1.48 4.82
C MET A 177 -3.09 1.99 6.23
N GLN A 178 -4.13 2.44 6.92
CA GLN A 178 -4.07 2.90 8.30
C GLN A 178 -5.27 2.35 9.08
N ARG A 179 -5.04 1.85 10.28
CA ARG A 179 -6.11 1.42 11.18
C ARG A 179 -6.94 2.64 11.63
N PRO A 180 -8.29 2.62 11.55
CA PRO A 180 -9.13 3.77 11.90
C PRO A 180 -8.98 4.25 13.34
N SER A 181 -8.77 3.33 14.30
CA SER A 181 -8.61 3.66 15.74
C SER A 181 -7.34 4.47 16.05
N GLN A 182 -6.42 4.65 15.09
CA GLN A 182 -5.31 5.59 15.25
C GLN A 182 -5.74 7.06 15.35
N ARG A 183 -7.02 7.40 15.12
CA ARG A 183 -7.52 8.77 15.31
C ARG A 183 -7.28 9.27 16.74
N ASP A 184 -7.29 8.37 17.71
CA ASP A 184 -7.13 8.68 19.13
C ASP A 184 -5.66 8.80 19.57
N ALA A 185 -4.72 8.34 18.73
CA ALA A 185 -3.29 8.52 18.97
C ALA A 185 -2.87 9.99 18.85
N SER A 186 -1.82 10.41 19.56
CA SER A 186 -1.31 11.77 19.43
C SER A 186 -0.80 12.04 17.99
N PRO A 187 -0.94 13.28 17.47
CA PRO A 187 -0.39 13.62 16.16
C PRO A 187 1.10 13.31 16.02
N ALA A 188 1.87 13.50 17.09
CA ALA A 188 3.30 13.21 17.13
C ALA A 188 3.58 11.71 16.97
N LEU A 189 2.84 10.83 17.66
CA LEU A 189 2.99 9.38 17.55
C LEU A 189 2.66 8.89 16.14
N ARG A 190 1.55 9.39 15.56
CA ARG A 190 1.19 9.08 14.17
C ARG A 190 2.28 9.48 13.18
N LEU A 191 2.90 10.63 13.40
CA LEU A 191 3.96 11.12 12.53
C LEU A 191 5.25 10.31 12.68
N ARG A 192 5.66 9.99 13.92
CA ARG A 192 6.80 9.08 14.18
C ARG A 192 6.60 7.74 13.48
N LEU A 193 5.42 7.12 13.62
CA LEU A 193 5.10 5.88 12.92
C LEU A 193 5.16 6.03 11.39
N SER A 194 4.74 7.18 10.84
CA SER A 194 4.84 7.45 9.39
C SER A 194 6.30 7.48 8.94
N LEU A 195 7.13 8.22 9.67
CA LEU A 195 8.55 8.39 9.38
C LEU A 195 9.30 7.06 9.51
N GLU A 196 8.97 6.26 10.52
CA GLU A 196 9.57 4.94 10.72
C GLU A 196 9.19 3.97 9.60
N LEU A 197 7.92 3.98 9.20
CA LEU A 197 7.43 3.19 8.07
C LEU A 197 8.17 3.57 6.78
N MET A 198 8.37 4.87 6.54
CA MET A 198 9.16 5.36 5.41
C MET A 198 10.63 4.91 5.53
N LEU A 199 11.24 5.01 6.70
CA LEU A 199 12.62 4.57 6.92
C LEU A 199 12.78 3.07 6.64
N GLY A 200 11.90 2.23 7.18
CA GLY A 200 11.89 0.80 6.91
C GLY A 200 11.70 0.49 5.43
N PHE A 201 10.72 1.14 4.79
CA PHE A 201 10.45 1.02 3.36
C PHE A 201 11.68 1.35 2.51
N TYR A 202 12.31 2.51 2.69
CA TYR A 202 13.46 2.90 1.88
C TYR A 202 14.73 2.11 2.22
N THR A 203 14.88 1.65 3.47
CA THR A 203 16.01 0.78 3.88
C THR A 203 15.93 -0.54 3.13
N VAL A 204 14.74 -1.13 3.03
CA VAL A 204 14.49 -2.35 2.24
C VAL A 204 14.85 -2.11 0.78
N LEU A 205 14.28 -1.07 0.14
CA LEU A 205 14.55 -0.80 -1.27
C LEU A 205 16.05 -0.62 -1.56
N ALA A 206 16.79 0.00 -0.65
CA ALA A 206 18.24 0.16 -0.78
C ALA A 206 19.02 -1.17 -0.70
N GLY A 207 18.48 -2.17 0.00
CA GLY A 207 19.08 -3.49 0.23
C GLY A 207 18.69 -4.55 -0.79
N LEU A 208 17.71 -4.30 -1.67
CA LEU A 208 17.26 -5.26 -2.68
C LEU A 208 18.28 -5.46 -3.81
N SER A 209 18.26 -6.66 -4.40
CA SER A 209 19.07 -7.04 -5.55
C SER A 209 18.20 -7.83 -6.56
N PRO A 210 18.04 -7.35 -7.82
CA PRO A 210 18.55 -6.08 -8.33
C PRO A 210 17.92 -4.89 -7.60
N ARG A 211 18.64 -3.76 -7.58
CA ARG A 211 18.18 -2.55 -6.90
C ARG A 211 17.02 -1.93 -7.68
N PRO A 212 15.87 -1.62 -7.04
CA PRO A 212 14.77 -0.96 -7.69
C PRO A 212 15.18 0.40 -8.28
N ARG A 213 14.84 0.62 -9.54
CA ARG A 213 14.96 1.91 -10.24
C ARG A 213 13.66 2.68 -10.23
N PHE A 214 12.53 1.96 -10.30
CA PHE A 214 11.21 2.55 -10.35
C PHE A 214 10.25 1.87 -9.38
N LEU A 215 9.35 2.69 -8.82
CA LEU A 215 8.13 2.24 -8.19
C LEU A 215 6.96 2.54 -9.11
N VAL A 216 6.10 1.57 -9.32
CA VAL A 216 4.84 1.75 -10.06
C VAL A 216 3.66 1.57 -9.12
N GLY A 217 2.49 2.03 -9.53
CA GLY A 217 1.26 1.82 -8.79
C GLY A 217 0.17 2.76 -9.27
N ASP A 218 -0.93 2.77 -8.54
CA ASP A 218 -2.10 3.54 -8.86
C ASP A 218 -2.73 4.15 -7.60
N GLY A 219 -3.32 5.33 -7.74
CA GLY A 219 -3.98 5.98 -6.61
C GLY A 219 -4.71 7.27 -6.96
N GLU A 220 -5.51 7.75 -6.02
CA GLU A 220 -6.11 9.08 -6.08
C GLU A 220 -5.00 10.15 -6.06
N GLU A 221 -4.85 10.94 -7.12
CA GLU A 221 -3.72 11.90 -7.27
C GLU A 221 -3.63 12.88 -6.09
N GLY A 222 -4.77 13.46 -5.69
CA GLY A 222 -4.86 14.45 -4.61
C GLY A 222 -4.54 13.89 -3.21
N LEU A 223 -4.49 12.56 -3.06
CA LEU A 223 -4.33 11.90 -1.77
C LEU A 223 -3.11 10.99 -1.73
N ALA A 224 -3.09 9.93 -2.55
CA ALA A 224 -2.05 8.91 -2.51
C ALA A 224 -0.77 9.41 -3.19
N VAL A 225 -0.86 9.86 -4.44
CA VAL A 225 0.30 10.30 -5.23
C VAL A 225 0.96 11.52 -4.59
N ARG A 226 0.18 12.51 -4.14
CA ARG A 226 0.69 13.69 -3.43
C ARG A 226 1.38 13.36 -2.09
N ARG A 227 1.09 12.22 -1.47
CA ARG A 227 1.84 11.79 -0.27
C ARG A 227 3.20 11.23 -0.65
N LEU A 228 3.32 10.59 -1.81
CA LEU A 228 4.59 10.02 -2.28
C LEU A 228 5.62 11.11 -2.63
N THR A 229 5.19 12.29 -3.09
CA THR A 229 6.10 13.42 -3.38
C THR A 229 6.85 13.96 -2.16
N ARG A 230 6.48 13.52 -0.94
CA ARG A 230 7.16 13.86 0.31
C ARG A 230 8.50 13.15 0.47
N SER A 231 8.72 12.06 -0.27
CA SER A 231 9.93 11.24 -0.19
C SER A 231 10.43 10.72 -1.54
N LEU A 232 9.70 10.99 -2.62
CA LEU A 232 10.12 10.70 -3.99
C LEU A 232 10.28 12.02 -4.74
N GLY A 233 11.42 12.18 -5.41
CA GLY A 233 11.77 13.41 -6.11
C GLY A 233 11.04 13.58 -7.44
N GLU A 234 10.70 12.47 -8.11
CA GLU A 234 10.12 12.50 -9.45
C GLU A 234 9.04 11.43 -9.59
N ILE A 235 7.82 11.87 -9.87
CA ILE A 235 6.67 11.00 -10.12
C ILE A 235 6.01 11.43 -11.44
N THR A 236 5.87 10.50 -12.36
CA THR A 236 5.12 10.68 -13.61
C THR A 236 3.75 10.04 -13.46
N VAL A 237 2.69 10.84 -13.57
CA VAL A 237 1.30 10.39 -13.58
C VAL A 237 0.82 10.29 -15.02
N ILE A 238 0.17 9.18 -15.36
CA ILE A 238 -0.42 8.96 -16.68
C ILE A 238 -1.91 9.30 -16.63
N GLU A 239 -2.35 10.17 -17.51
CA GLU A 239 -3.72 10.68 -17.62
C GLU A 239 -4.39 10.15 -18.88
N GLY A 240 -5.72 10.03 -18.87
CA GLY A 240 -6.50 9.55 -20.02
C GLY A 240 -6.86 8.07 -19.97
N THR A 241 -6.35 7.33 -18.98
CA THR A 241 -6.75 5.94 -18.73
C THR A 241 -8.18 5.84 -18.19
N ARG A 242 -8.79 4.66 -18.38
CA ARG A 242 -10.11 4.31 -17.84
C ARG A 242 -9.98 3.01 -17.06
N PRO A 243 -9.56 3.08 -15.79
CA PRO A 243 -9.34 1.86 -15.05
C PRO A 243 -10.63 1.08 -14.87
N SER A 244 -10.53 -0.23 -14.96
CA SER A 244 -11.64 -1.15 -14.73
C SER A 244 -11.11 -2.51 -14.34
N LEU A 245 -11.88 -3.22 -13.54
CA LEU A 245 -11.69 -4.64 -13.27
C LEU A 245 -12.98 -5.39 -13.63
N PRO A 246 -12.97 -6.72 -13.74
CA PRO A 246 -14.20 -7.51 -13.83
C PRO A 246 -15.14 -7.24 -12.64
N GLU A 247 -16.46 -7.26 -12.85
CA GLU A 247 -17.45 -6.99 -11.78
C GLU A 247 -17.43 -7.99 -10.62
N ASP A 248 -16.87 -9.18 -10.85
CA ASP A 248 -16.66 -10.22 -9.85
C ASP A 248 -15.27 -10.13 -9.19
N ASP A 249 -14.45 -9.15 -9.56
CA ASP A 249 -13.22 -8.84 -8.86
C ASP A 249 -13.53 -8.20 -7.50
N LEU A 250 -12.75 -8.56 -6.49
CA LEU A 250 -12.91 -8.03 -5.14
C LEU A 250 -12.75 -6.51 -5.12
N LEU A 251 -11.81 -5.95 -5.89
CA LEU A 251 -11.45 -4.53 -5.91
C LEU A 251 -12.15 -3.73 -7.01
N PHE A 252 -13.11 -4.31 -7.73
CA PHE A 252 -13.92 -3.60 -8.73
C PHE A 252 -14.43 -2.23 -8.25
N PRO A 253 -15.02 -2.08 -7.04
CA PRO A 253 -15.53 -0.80 -6.58
C PRO A 253 -14.47 0.31 -6.48
N ALA A 254 -13.20 -0.06 -6.24
CA ALA A 254 -12.12 0.92 -6.13
C ALA A 254 -11.86 1.69 -7.44
N TYR A 255 -12.20 1.09 -8.59
CA TYR A 255 -11.90 1.66 -9.91
C TYR A 255 -13.11 2.26 -10.62
N VAL A 256 -14.33 1.81 -10.31
CA VAL A 256 -15.55 2.22 -11.02
C VAL A 256 -16.52 3.09 -10.21
N GLU A 257 -16.50 3.02 -8.87
CA GLU A 257 -17.46 3.73 -8.01
C GLU A 257 -16.88 5.01 -7.38
N ARG A 258 -15.59 5.27 -7.57
CA ARG A 258 -14.84 6.34 -6.86
C ARG A 258 -14.13 7.30 -7.82
N ALA A 259 -13.53 8.35 -7.26
CA ALA A 259 -12.72 9.32 -7.99
C ALA A 259 -11.65 8.62 -8.85
N VAL A 260 -11.33 9.20 -10.01
CA VAL A 260 -10.43 8.61 -11.00
C VAL A 260 -9.06 8.32 -10.38
N VAL A 261 -8.80 7.05 -10.15
CA VAL A 261 -7.49 6.50 -9.82
C VAL A 261 -6.59 6.69 -11.03
N LYS A 262 -5.36 7.16 -10.84
CA LYS A 262 -4.39 7.33 -11.92
C LYS A 262 -3.17 6.44 -11.68
N PRO A 263 -2.64 5.78 -12.72
CA PRO A 263 -1.41 5.04 -12.59
C PRO A 263 -0.22 6.01 -12.64
N PHE A 264 0.88 5.62 -12.00
CA PHE A 264 2.09 6.41 -11.94
C PHE A 264 3.36 5.56 -12.00
N VAL A 265 4.45 6.21 -12.39
CA VAL A 265 5.81 5.71 -12.30
C VAL A 265 6.63 6.71 -11.49
N ALA A 266 7.30 6.25 -10.44
CA ALA A 266 8.12 7.08 -9.57
C ALA A 266 9.57 6.61 -9.58
N ARG A 267 10.51 7.53 -9.73
CA ARG A 267 11.94 7.22 -9.67
C ARG A 267 12.35 6.92 -8.23
N VAL A 268 13.00 5.78 -8.01
CA VAL A 268 13.58 5.45 -6.71
C VAL A 268 14.90 6.22 -6.55
N PRO A 269 15.14 6.86 -5.39
CA PRO A 269 16.44 7.45 -5.09
C PRO A 269 17.58 6.41 -5.18
N ARG A 270 18.74 6.78 -5.74
CA ARG A 270 19.88 5.85 -5.89
C ARG A 270 21.17 6.41 -5.31
N GLY A 271 22.07 5.52 -4.90
CA GLY A 271 23.39 5.86 -4.36
C GLY A 271 23.31 6.94 -3.27
N ALA A 272 24.08 8.01 -3.43
CA ALA A 272 24.14 9.12 -2.47
C ALA A 272 22.78 9.80 -2.22
N GLU A 273 21.84 9.77 -3.17
CA GLU A 273 20.49 10.31 -2.97
C GLU A 273 19.69 9.49 -1.95
N MET A 274 19.74 8.16 -2.07
CA MET A 274 19.13 7.24 -1.11
C MET A 274 19.76 7.38 0.28
N GLU A 275 21.09 7.42 0.36
CA GLU A 275 21.80 7.60 1.63
C GLU A 275 21.41 8.92 2.33
N ARG A 276 21.27 10.01 1.57
CA ARG A 276 20.78 11.29 2.10
C ARG A 276 19.33 11.19 2.59
N LEU A 277 18.45 10.55 1.84
CA LEU A 277 17.05 10.35 2.25
C LEU A 277 16.96 9.57 3.57
N LEU A 278 17.67 8.45 3.67
CA LEU A 278 17.72 7.64 4.90
C LEU A 278 18.30 8.45 6.07
N SER A 279 19.33 9.27 5.82
CA SER A 279 19.91 10.18 6.82
C SER A 279 18.89 11.23 7.28
N TRP A 280 18.12 11.82 6.37
CA TRP A 280 17.06 12.78 6.71
C TRP A 280 15.92 12.13 7.51
N LEU A 281 15.50 10.92 7.13
CA LEU A 281 14.46 10.18 7.85
C LEU A 281 14.87 9.87 9.28
N ARG A 282 16.10 9.39 9.50
CA ARG A 282 16.65 9.15 10.84
C ARG A 282 16.68 10.43 11.68
N ARG A 283 17.18 11.55 11.11
CA ARG A 283 17.16 12.85 11.81
C ARG A 283 15.75 13.32 12.15
N ALA A 284 14.79 13.15 11.24
CA ALA A 284 13.40 13.53 11.48
C ALA A 284 12.74 12.68 12.58
N LEU A 285 13.10 11.40 12.68
CA LEU A 285 12.67 10.50 13.74
C LEU A 285 13.26 10.86 15.11
N ASP A 286 14.55 11.18 15.14
CA ASP A 286 15.24 11.51 16.40
C ASP A 286 14.93 12.93 16.90
N ALA A 287 14.27 13.76 16.08
CA ALA A 287 13.87 15.10 16.47
C ALA A 287 12.89 15.07 17.66
N THR A 288 13.13 15.96 18.65
CA THR A 288 12.20 16.18 19.77
C THR A 288 10.82 16.56 19.27
N ASN A 289 10.76 17.41 18.24
CA ASN A 289 9.54 17.75 17.51
C ASN A 289 9.52 17.04 16.14
N PRO A 290 8.77 15.92 16.00
CA PRO A 290 8.73 15.18 14.74
C PRO A 290 8.09 15.97 13.60
N LEU A 291 7.22 16.95 13.90
CA LEU A 291 6.61 17.80 12.87
C LEU A 291 7.65 18.69 12.19
N ALA A 292 8.52 19.32 12.97
CA ALA A 292 9.60 20.14 12.44
C ALA A 292 10.58 19.30 11.59
N GLY A 293 10.95 18.10 12.08
CA GLY A 293 11.79 17.17 11.34
C GLY A 293 11.15 16.73 10.01
N PHE A 294 9.86 16.42 10.02
CA PHE A 294 9.11 16.07 8.81
C PHE A 294 8.99 17.23 7.83
N GLN A 295 8.72 18.46 8.30
CA GLN A 295 8.68 19.64 7.43
C GLN A 295 10.04 19.89 6.75
N GLN A 296 11.14 19.71 7.49
CA GLN A 296 12.49 19.80 6.92
C GLN A 296 12.72 18.71 5.87
N LEU A 297 12.34 17.46 6.14
CA LEU A 297 12.42 16.36 5.17
C LEU A 297 11.68 16.73 3.87
N VAL A 298 10.41 17.12 3.97
CA VAL A 298 9.58 17.47 2.81
C VAL A 298 10.19 18.63 2.02
N GLY A 299 10.67 19.67 2.72
CA GLY A 299 11.32 20.81 2.08
C GLY A 299 12.65 20.47 1.38
N ARG A 300 13.29 19.35 1.72
CA ARG A 300 14.54 18.87 1.09
C ARG A 300 14.30 17.99 -0.13
N VAL A 301 13.24 17.18 -0.11
CA VAL A 301 12.91 16.27 -1.23
C VAL A 301 12.33 17.04 -2.40
N ASN A 302 11.42 18.00 -2.13
CA ASN A 302 10.76 18.83 -3.14
C ASN A 302 10.24 18.03 -4.36
N GLY A 303 9.47 16.97 -4.12
CA GLY A 303 9.02 16.06 -5.17
C GLY A 303 8.14 16.73 -6.23
N GLU A 304 8.42 16.45 -7.50
CA GLU A 304 7.70 16.95 -8.66
C GLU A 304 6.73 15.89 -9.22
N ILE A 305 5.55 16.34 -9.69
CA ILE A 305 4.61 15.52 -10.45
C ILE A 305 4.63 15.96 -11.90
N ARG A 306 5.13 15.09 -12.78
CA ARG A 306 5.02 15.21 -14.24
C ARG A 306 3.75 14.52 -14.71
N ARG A 307 3.15 15.02 -15.78
CA ARG A 307 1.92 14.47 -16.36
C ARG A 307 2.14 14.07 -17.81
N VAL A 308 1.73 12.87 -18.16
CA VAL A 308 1.68 12.37 -19.53
C VAL A 308 0.24 12.05 -19.86
N ARG A 309 -0.26 12.51 -21.01
CA ARG A 309 -1.64 12.27 -21.44
C ARG A 309 -1.64 11.34 -22.64
N ILE A 310 -2.49 10.31 -22.58
CA ILE A 310 -2.74 9.34 -23.66
C ILE A 310 -4.15 9.49 -24.23
#